data_AF-A0A7W7RRV1-F1
#
_entry.id   AF-A0A7W7RRV1-F1
#
_cell.length_a   1.000
_cell.length_b   1.000
_cell.length_c   1.000
_cell.angle_alpha   90.00
_cell.angle_beta   90.00
_cell.angle_gamma   90.00
#
_symmetry.space_group_name_H-M   'P 1'
#
loop_
_entity.id
_entity.type
_entity.pdbx_description
1 polymer ?
#
loop_
_entity_poly.entity_id
_entity_poly.type
_entity_poly.pdbx_seq_one_letter_code
_entity_poly.pdbx_strand_id
1 'polypeptide(L)'
;MSDREELDQRYQDECDRWPGRKVEIINGRIVVRESATFDHAKVIYWLLLQLIPSMTEREWLPVWDLKLFLGVQKDRYKPDHVVKPRNCAAADVPLYLVIDAFKNQVRLLSRPSETGYAHETLVKLGDPLDLPAPWNLTIDTGKLIEE
;
A
#
# COMPACT_ATOMS: atom_id res chain seq x y z
N MET A 1 4.22 29.16 -29.64
CA MET A 1 4.67 28.09 -28.74
C MET A 1 3.81 26.88 -29.03
N SER A 2 4.41 25.73 -29.26
CA SER A 2 3.73 24.46 -29.50
C SER A 2 3.11 23.97 -28.18
N ASP A 3 1.94 23.33 -28.22
CA ASP A 3 1.28 22.72 -27.03
C ASP A 3 2.23 21.83 -26.22
N ARG A 4 3.24 21.25 -26.89
CA ARG A 4 4.27 20.42 -26.25
C ARG A 4 5.29 21.23 -25.46
N GLU A 5 5.69 22.41 -25.94
CA GLU A 5 6.62 23.30 -25.24
C GLU A 5 5.98 23.88 -23.98
N GLU A 6 4.69 24.18 -24.03
CA GLU A 6 3.92 24.64 -22.85
C GLU A 6 3.81 23.52 -21.80
N LEU A 7 3.56 22.28 -22.23
CA LEU A 7 3.48 21.13 -21.34
C LEU A 7 4.84 20.83 -20.69
N ASP A 8 5.93 20.92 -21.46
CA ASP A 8 7.28 20.70 -20.98
C ASP A 8 7.69 21.78 -19.97
N GLN A 9 7.34 23.05 -20.21
CA GLN A 9 7.58 24.13 -19.25
C GLN A 9 6.81 23.90 -17.95
N ARG A 10 5.51 23.58 -18.03
CA ARG A 10 4.70 23.28 -16.85
C ARG A 10 5.20 22.05 -16.08
N TYR A 11 5.77 21.07 -16.78
CA TYR A 11 6.37 19.90 -16.13
C TYR A 11 7.60 20.30 -15.31
N GLN A 12 8.47 21.15 -15.85
CA GLN A 12 9.64 21.66 -15.13
C GLN A 12 9.21 22.51 -13.91
N ASP A 13 8.25 23.42 -14.10
CA ASP A 13 7.75 24.27 -13.02
C ASP A 13 7.18 23.43 -11.85
N GLU A 14 6.45 22.35 -12.14
CA GLU A 14 5.92 21.45 -11.12
C GLU A 14 7.01 20.56 -10.48
N CYS A 15 8.08 20.20 -11.21
CA CYS A 15 9.23 19.51 -10.61
C CYS A 15 9.95 20.41 -9.60
N ASP A 16 10.19 21.68 -9.97
CA ASP A 16 10.84 22.67 -9.11
C ASP A 16 9.99 23.03 -7.90
N ARG A 17 8.67 23.12 -8.09
CA ARG A 17 7.70 23.41 -7.03
C ARG A 17 7.58 22.31 -5.99
N TRP A 18 7.82 21.06 -6.38
CA TRP A 18 7.61 19.88 -5.53
C TRP A 18 8.84 18.98 -5.42
N PRO A 19 9.94 19.47 -4.81
CA PRO A 19 11.15 18.67 -4.66
C PRO A 19 10.84 17.37 -3.89
N GLY A 20 11.29 16.23 -4.43
CA GLY A 20 11.08 14.89 -3.84
C GLY A 20 9.75 14.21 -4.19
N ARG A 21 8.84 14.87 -4.91
CA ARG A 21 7.61 14.25 -5.45
C ARG A 21 7.83 13.73 -6.86
N LYS A 22 7.10 12.68 -7.24
CA LYS A 22 7.16 12.11 -8.58
C LYS A 22 6.18 12.85 -9.48
N VAL A 23 6.68 13.62 -10.43
CA VAL A 23 5.86 14.29 -11.43
C VAL A 23 5.79 13.41 -12.68
N GLU A 24 4.58 13.11 -13.16
CA GLU A 24 4.34 12.27 -14.35
C GLU A 24 3.41 12.98 -15.33
N ILE A 25 3.58 12.75 -16.64
CA ILE A 25 2.62 13.16 -17.66
C ILE A 25 1.75 11.95 -18.02
N ILE A 26 0.45 12.03 -17.75
CA ILE A 26 -0.52 10.96 -18.04
C ILE A 26 -1.63 11.54 -18.90
N ASN A 27 -1.79 11.04 -20.13
CA ASN A 27 -2.78 11.52 -21.10
C ASN A 27 -2.76 13.05 -21.31
N GLY A 28 -1.56 13.63 -21.42
CA GLY A 28 -1.38 15.08 -21.62
C GLY A 28 -1.63 15.94 -20.37
N ARG A 29 -1.82 15.33 -19.20
CA ARG A 29 -1.98 16.04 -17.91
C ARG A 29 -0.78 15.80 -17.02
N ILE A 30 -0.31 16.84 -16.36
CA ILE A 30 0.71 16.72 -15.31
C ILE A 30 0.04 16.21 -14.05
N VAL A 31 0.59 15.14 -13.49
CA VAL A 31 0.15 14.49 -12.26
C VAL A 31 1.34 14.48 -11.32
N VAL A 32 1.26 15.25 -10.25
CA VAL A 32 2.19 15.16 -9.13
C VAL A 32 1.71 14.07 -8.21
N ARG A 33 2.52 13.03 -8.03
CA ARG A 33 2.31 11.98 -7.05
C ARG A 33 3.28 12.20 -5.90
N GLU A 34 2.82 11.94 -4.68
CA GLU A 34 3.77 11.62 -3.62
C GLU A 34 4.55 10.39 -4.08
N SER A 35 5.87 10.54 -4.21
CA SER A 35 6.77 9.40 -4.43
C SER A 35 6.46 8.39 -3.33
N ALA A 36 6.43 7.09 -3.65
CA ALA A 36 6.52 6.08 -2.62
C ALA A 36 7.78 6.44 -1.81
N THR A 37 7.59 6.97 -0.60
CA THR A 37 8.71 7.42 0.23
C THR A 37 9.64 6.23 0.44
N PHE A 38 10.92 6.50 0.73
CA PHE A 38 11.82 5.45 1.23
C PHE A 38 11.14 4.62 2.34
N ASP A 39 10.29 5.26 3.14
CA ASP A 39 9.47 4.65 4.18
C ASP A 39 8.49 3.59 3.63
N HIS A 40 7.85 3.83 2.48
CA HIS A 40 6.97 2.83 1.86
C HIS A 40 7.74 1.57 1.46
N ALA A 41 8.92 1.76 0.85
CA ALA A 41 9.79 0.64 0.47
C ALA A 41 10.34 -0.09 1.71
N LYS A 42 10.70 0.64 2.78
CA LYS A 42 11.15 0.07 4.06
C LYS A 42 10.07 -0.80 4.71
N VAL A 43 8.84 -0.30 4.79
CA VAL A 43 7.74 -1.06 5.39
C VAL A 43 7.47 -2.34 4.59
N ILE A 44 7.48 -2.28 3.25
CA ILE A 44 7.37 -3.47 2.41
C ILE A 44 8.54 -4.43 2.66
N TYR A 45 9.77 -3.91 2.70
CA TYR A 45 10.97 -4.71 2.95
C TYR A 45 10.89 -5.46 4.29
N TRP A 46 10.57 -4.76 5.38
CA TRP A 46 10.45 -5.35 6.71
C TRP A 46 9.28 -6.32 6.83
N LEU A 47 8.18 -6.06 6.13
CA LEU A 47 7.07 -7.01 6.04
C LEU A 47 7.51 -8.28 5.31
N LEU A 48 8.15 -8.15 4.15
CA LEU A 48 8.60 -9.30 3.36
C LEU A 48 9.59 -10.16 4.13
N LEU A 49 10.53 -9.58 4.90
CA LEU A 49 11.45 -10.34 5.74
C LEU A 49 10.74 -11.25 6.76
N GLN A 50 9.55 -10.86 7.23
CA GLN A 50 8.74 -11.66 8.15
C GLN A 50 7.92 -12.73 7.42
N LEU A 51 7.44 -12.45 6.20
CA LEU A 51 6.62 -13.37 5.41
C LEU A 51 7.43 -14.43 4.65
N ILE A 52 8.62 -14.08 4.15
CA ILE A 52 9.45 -14.93 3.30
C ILE A 52 9.74 -16.29 3.94
N PRO A 53 10.13 -16.41 5.23
CA PRO A 53 10.37 -17.71 5.85
C PRO A 53 9.17 -18.66 5.70
N SER A 54 7.97 -18.20 6.03
CA SER A 54 6.73 -18.98 5.88
C SER A 54 6.38 -19.28 4.42
N MET A 55 6.67 -18.35 3.50
CA MET A 55 6.47 -18.60 2.07
C MET A 55 7.42 -19.68 1.55
N THR A 56 8.70 -19.62 1.95
CA THR A 56 9.72 -20.58 1.51
C THR A 56 9.46 -21.99 2.03
N GLU A 57 9.02 -22.12 3.29
CA GLU A 57 8.65 -23.42 3.87
C GLU A 57 7.49 -24.09 3.13
N ARG A 58 6.58 -23.27 2.56
CA ARG A 58 5.38 -23.72 1.87
C ARG A 58 5.51 -23.72 0.34
N GLU A 59 6.71 -23.43 -0.17
CA GLU A 59 7.00 -23.25 -1.60
C GLU A 59 6.06 -22.25 -2.29
N TRP A 60 5.58 -21.25 -1.56
CA TRP A 60 4.72 -20.20 -2.11
C TRP A 60 5.55 -19.22 -2.92
N LEU A 61 5.24 -19.13 -4.21
CA LEU A 61 5.79 -18.10 -5.06
C LEU A 61 5.05 -16.79 -4.84
N PRO A 62 5.75 -15.65 -4.70
CA PRO A 62 5.12 -14.34 -4.74
C PRO A 62 4.53 -14.14 -6.14
N VAL A 63 3.24 -14.43 -6.31
CA VAL A 63 2.51 -14.02 -7.50
C VAL A 63 2.27 -12.52 -7.42
N TRP A 64 2.65 -11.82 -8.49
CA TRP A 64 2.70 -10.37 -8.66
C TRP A 64 1.42 -9.62 -8.20
N ASP A 65 1.36 -9.22 -6.93
CA ASP A 65 0.76 -7.98 -6.40
C ASP A 65 0.62 -8.07 -4.87
N LEU A 66 1.74 -8.13 -4.13
CA LEU A 66 1.68 -7.78 -2.70
C LEU A 66 1.38 -6.28 -2.60
N LYS A 67 0.10 -5.92 -2.62
CA LYS A 67 -0.38 -4.55 -2.48
C LYS A 67 -0.47 -4.22 -1.00
N LEU A 68 0.65 -3.80 -0.43
CA LEU A 68 0.66 -3.19 0.90
C LEU A 68 0.16 -1.75 0.79
N PHE A 69 -1.00 -1.47 1.35
CA PHE A 69 -1.48 -0.09 1.44
C PHE A 69 -0.88 0.55 2.69
N LEU A 70 -0.12 1.64 2.51
CA LEU A 70 0.43 2.48 3.57
C LEU A 70 -0.24 3.85 3.51
N GLY A 71 -1.20 4.14 4.40
CA GLY A 71 -1.90 5.44 4.50
C GLY A 71 -1.07 6.46 5.28
N VAL A 72 -1.05 7.76 4.93
CA VAL A 72 -2.16 8.65 4.50
C VAL A 72 -2.08 9.08 3.04
N GLN A 73 -3.22 9.18 2.38
CA GLN A 73 -3.37 10.09 1.24
C GLN A 73 -4.39 11.16 1.63
N LYS A 74 -3.90 12.35 1.99
CA LYS A 74 -4.77 13.48 2.38
C LYS A 74 -5.61 13.99 1.20
N ASP A 75 -5.20 13.68 -0.03
CA ASP A 75 -5.79 14.20 -1.27
C ASP A 75 -6.12 13.16 -2.35
N ARG A 76 -6.13 11.87 -2.03
CA ARG A 76 -6.85 10.90 -2.86
C ARG A 76 -8.03 10.37 -2.08
N TYR A 77 -9.17 10.73 -2.63
CA TYR A 77 -10.54 10.32 -2.39
C TYR A 77 -10.62 9.01 -1.54
N LYS A 78 -11.63 8.92 -0.67
CA LYS A 78 -12.05 7.70 0.07
C LYS A 78 -12.13 6.36 -0.73
N PRO A 79 -12.14 6.26 -2.09
CA PRO A 79 -12.20 5.00 -2.82
C PRO A 79 -11.06 4.04 -2.54
N ASP A 80 -9.83 4.48 -2.33
CA ASP A 80 -8.73 3.50 -2.32
C ASP A 80 -8.80 2.54 -1.12
N HIS A 81 -9.31 2.99 0.02
CA HIS A 81 -9.54 2.15 1.20
C HIS A 81 -10.84 1.33 1.16
N VAL A 82 -11.70 1.55 0.16
CA VAL A 82 -13.04 0.92 0.08
C VAL A 82 -13.15 0.10 -1.21
N VAL A 83 -12.83 0.68 -2.35
CA VAL A 83 -12.84 0.08 -3.69
C VAL A 83 -11.75 -0.97 -3.83
N LYS A 84 -10.50 -0.73 -3.39
CA LYS A 84 -9.44 -1.74 -3.54
C LYS A 84 -9.72 -2.98 -2.69
N PRO A 85 -10.06 -2.86 -1.38
CA PRO A 85 -10.44 -4.04 -0.61
C PRO A 85 -11.65 -4.75 -1.18
N ARG A 86 -12.67 -4.02 -1.67
CA ARG A 86 -13.84 -4.63 -2.29
C ARG A 86 -13.49 -5.43 -3.55
N ASN A 87 -12.64 -4.89 -4.41
CA ASN A 87 -12.19 -5.61 -5.61
C ASN A 87 -11.35 -6.84 -5.26
N CYS A 88 -10.49 -6.75 -4.24
CA CYS A 88 -9.71 -7.90 -3.76
C CYS A 88 -10.61 -8.97 -3.14
N ALA A 89 -11.62 -8.57 -2.36
CA ALA A 89 -12.61 -9.50 -1.82
C ALA A 89 -13.43 -10.17 -2.94
N ALA A 90 -13.85 -9.42 -3.95
CA ALA A 90 -14.54 -9.98 -5.12
C ALA A 90 -13.65 -10.93 -5.95
N ALA A 91 -12.33 -10.79 -5.87
CA ALA A 91 -11.35 -11.69 -6.46
C ALA A 91 -10.91 -12.84 -5.53
N ASP A 92 -11.63 -13.04 -4.43
CA ASP A 92 -11.40 -14.10 -3.42
C ASP A 92 -9.99 -14.07 -2.79
N VAL A 93 -9.39 -12.87 -2.68
CA VAL A 93 -8.10 -12.71 -1.99
C VAL A 93 -8.33 -12.93 -0.49
N PRO A 94 -7.70 -13.94 0.13
CA PRO A 94 -8.09 -14.41 1.47
C PRO A 94 -7.82 -13.40 2.59
N LEU A 95 -6.74 -12.62 2.45
CA LEU A 95 -6.30 -11.63 3.41
C LEU A 95 -5.89 -10.34 2.71
N TYR A 96 -6.29 -9.19 3.26
CA TYR A 96 -5.89 -7.87 2.78
C TYR A 96 -5.36 -7.02 3.94
N LEU A 97 -4.09 -6.63 3.86
CA LEU A 97 -3.40 -5.87 4.91
C LEU A 97 -3.37 -4.38 4.55
N VAL A 98 -3.84 -3.55 5.48
CA VAL A 98 -3.78 -2.09 5.39
C VAL A 98 -2.98 -1.58 6.58
N ILE A 99 -1.88 -0.88 6.31
CA ILE A 99 -1.11 -0.17 7.32
C ILE A 99 -1.43 1.32 7.16
N ASP A 100 -1.78 2.01 8.23
CA ASP A 100 -2.03 3.44 8.24
C ASP A 100 -1.09 4.07 9.28
N ALA A 101 0.06 4.56 8.80
CA ALA A 101 1.12 5.06 9.67
C ALA A 101 0.71 6.32 10.44
N PHE A 102 -0.21 7.11 9.90
CA PHE A 102 -0.67 8.36 10.53
C PHE A 102 -1.76 8.16 11.56
N LYS A 103 -2.69 7.23 11.28
CA LYS A 103 -3.62 6.78 12.33
C LYS A 103 -2.95 5.85 13.32
N ASN A 104 -1.69 5.47 13.06
CA ASN A 104 -0.91 4.55 13.86
C ASN A 104 -1.65 3.22 14.05
N GLN A 105 -2.16 2.66 12.96
CA GLN A 105 -3.07 1.52 12.93
C GLN A 105 -2.71 0.53 11.82
N VAL A 106 -2.98 -0.75 12.07
CA VAL A 106 -2.89 -1.81 11.07
C VAL A 106 -4.20 -2.58 11.07
N ARG A 107 -4.77 -2.78 9.88
CA ARG A 107 -6.03 -3.51 9.65
C ARG A 107 -5.77 -4.73 8.80
N LEU A 108 -6.19 -5.89 9.27
CA LEU A 108 -6.25 -7.12 8.51
C LEU A 108 -7.70 -7.42 8.15
N LEU A 109 -8.01 -7.41 6.86
CA LEU A 109 -9.32 -7.79 6.36
C LEU A 109 -9.28 -9.24 5.90
N SER A 110 -10.31 -10.01 6.26
CA SER A 110 -10.40 -11.45 5.95
C SER A 110 -11.85 -11.86 5.71
N ARG A 111 -12.03 -13.12 5.27
CA ARG A 111 -13.34 -13.67 4.84
C ARG A 111 -13.92 -12.86 3.68
N PRO A 112 -13.30 -12.94 2.49
CA PRO A 112 -13.78 -12.23 1.30
C PRO A 112 -15.22 -12.64 0.96
N SER A 113 -15.97 -11.68 0.40
CA SER A 113 -17.32 -11.86 -0.14
C SER A 113 -17.54 -10.91 -1.31
N GLU A 114 -18.62 -11.11 -2.07
CA GLU A 114 -19.01 -10.22 -3.18
C GLU A 114 -19.20 -8.75 -2.75
N THR A 115 -19.49 -8.51 -1.47
CA THR A 115 -19.72 -7.16 -0.93
C THR A 115 -18.48 -6.54 -0.28
N GLY A 116 -17.40 -7.31 -0.12
CA GLY A 116 -16.21 -6.92 0.63
C GLY A 116 -15.77 -7.98 1.64
N TYR A 117 -14.84 -7.63 2.51
CA TYR A 117 -14.40 -8.50 3.60
C TYR A 117 -15.41 -8.50 4.75
N ALA A 118 -15.77 -9.68 5.24
CA ALA A 118 -16.74 -9.85 6.33
C ALA A 118 -16.10 -9.78 7.73
N HIS A 119 -14.77 -9.80 7.82
CA HIS A 119 -14.05 -9.71 9.09
C HIS A 119 -12.88 -8.74 9.00
N GLU A 120 -12.67 -7.99 10.08
CA GLU A 120 -11.59 -7.02 10.25
C GLU A 120 -10.96 -7.19 11.63
N THR A 121 -9.64 -7.31 11.66
CA THR A 121 -8.82 -7.18 12.86
C THR A 121 -8.08 -5.85 12.79
N LEU A 122 -8.22 -5.04 13.84
CA LEU A 122 -7.54 -3.75 13.96
C LEU A 122 -6.58 -3.80 15.15
N VAL A 123 -5.31 -3.50 14.91
CA VAL A 123 -4.28 -3.33 15.95
C VAL A 123 -3.63 -1.95 15.83
N LYS A 124 -3.01 -1.49 16.91
CA LYS A 124 -2.16 -0.30 16.85
C LYS A 124 -0.87 -0.66 16.10
N LEU A 125 -0.36 0.24 15.28
CA LEU A 125 0.95 0.06 14.67
C LEU A 125 2.02 0.07 15.78
N GLY A 126 2.84 -0.98 15.79
CA GLY A 126 3.73 -1.34 16.90
C GLY A 126 3.28 -2.59 17.67
N ASP A 127 1.98 -2.91 17.68
CA ASP A 127 1.47 -4.12 18.34
C ASP A 127 1.57 -5.33 17.40
N PRO A 128 1.74 -6.56 17.92
CA PRO A 128 1.74 -7.76 17.09
C PRO A 128 0.39 -7.96 16.38
N LEU A 129 0.44 -8.46 15.15
CA LEU A 129 -0.74 -8.79 14.35
C LEU A 129 -0.73 -10.26 13.95
N ASP A 130 -1.72 -11.02 14.39
CA ASP A 130 -1.87 -12.41 14.00
C ASP A 130 -2.46 -12.55 12.59
N LEU A 131 -1.74 -13.25 11.72
CA LEU A 131 -2.25 -13.74 10.45
C LEU A 131 -2.83 -15.15 10.66
N PRO A 132 -4.13 -15.34 10.39
CA PRO A 132 -4.74 -16.65 10.48
C PRO A 132 -4.23 -17.57 9.35
N ALA A 133 -4.75 -18.79 9.30
CA ALA A 133 -4.55 -19.67 8.15
C ALA A 133 -4.80 -18.91 6.83
N PRO A 134 -3.97 -19.13 5.80
CA PRO A 134 -2.96 -20.19 5.69
C PRO A 134 -1.59 -19.83 6.29
N TRP A 135 -1.40 -18.62 6.82
CA TRP A 135 -0.10 -18.15 7.32
C TRP A 135 0.23 -18.69 8.70
N ASN A 136 -0.73 -18.63 9.63
CA ASN A 136 -0.54 -19.01 11.05
C ASN A 136 0.75 -18.38 11.63
N LEU A 137 0.90 -17.08 11.41
CA LEU A 137 2.11 -16.30 11.70
C LEU A 137 1.71 -15.00 12.39
N THR A 138 2.49 -14.58 13.38
CA THR A 138 2.35 -13.25 13.98
C THR A 138 3.35 -12.30 13.34
N ILE A 139 2.87 -11.18 12.77
CA ILE A 139 3.71 -10.08 12.28
C ILE A 139 4.04 -9.14 13.45
N ASP A 140 5.31 -8.86 13.64
CA ASP A 140 5.78 -7.73 14.44
C ASP A 140 5.63 -6.43 13.62
N THR A 141 4.57 -5.67 13.92
CA THR A 141 4.30 -4.42 13.21
C THR A 141 5.21 -3.27 13.68
N GLY A 142 5.92 -3.43 14.81
CA GLY A 142 6.93 -2.48 15.29
C GLY A 142 8.17 -2.44 14.39
N LYS A 143 8.54 -3.57 13.79
CA LYS A 143 9.62 -3.63 12.79
C LYS A 143 9.34 -2.82 11.53
N LEU A 144 8.08 -2.53 11.25
CA LEU A 144 7.68 -1.79 10.05
C LEU A 144 7.99 -0.30 10.15
N ILE A 145 8.22 0.21 11.37
CA ILE A 145 8.49 1.63 11.65
C ILE A 145 9.93 1.87 12.14
N GLU A 146 10.81 0.88 12.11
CA GLU A 146 12.21 1.06 12.51
C GLU A 146 12.94 2.02 11.54
N GLU A 147 13.57 3.06 12.13
CA GLU A 147 14.30 4.13 11.43
C GLU A 147 15.60 3.65 10.75
#